data_AF-A0A2Z6E1A0-F1
#
_entry.id   AF-A0A2Z6E1A0-F1
#
_cell.length_a   1.000
_cell.length_b   1.000
_cell.length_c   1.000
_cell.angle_alpha   90.00
_cell.angle_beta   90.00
_cell.angle_gamma   90.00
#
_symmetry.space_group_name_H-M   'P 1'
#
loop_
_entity.id
_entity.type
_entity.pdbx_description
1 polymer ?
#
loop_
_entity_poly.entity_id
_entity_poly.type
_entity_poly.pdbx_seq_one_letter_code
_entity_poly.pdbx_strand_id
1 'polypeptide(L)'
;MQAHAAVALPLVLALEPVAGTAPARPTLTRDEASALAAHVADDLVRLLPDLAHTRLALAGALFDLVELLRPGFPVWSTLEELARRLPQAQLAQVVAFGSRDGRMPVQPLQPDPAFAQGPLRLLPIVLLAPAALADTLRQTLETELVGRGEAGTVCADALMRLFDVRLEHARYLTRDDLLALACVQYEHVNLAPLWTLLETALLDPSTGVTTQSARGLELALTAGTVRVSSPARWLEGQHGDGAQRRHAFAGAIFELRQYAALLEAHGLALALDGGSPAPAGLLLERFPAPTTAAPSRAYAHTAPGLGIVAVSVVQDTAETNRPHPLAHLYPLAPAALGELRALLAAQFGIEAWDSGPIALTDQGRLGVPGAALH
;
A
#
# COMPACT_ATOMS: atom_id res chain seq x y z
N MET A 1 24.03 33.95 -15.16
CA MET A 1 23.93 33.59 -13.72
C MET A 1 22.98 32.40 -13.63
N GLN A 2 23.50 31.18 -13.65
CA GLN A 2 22.66 29.97 -13.56
C GLN A 2 22.05 29.93 -12.16
N ALA A 3 20.73 30.08 -12.07
CA ALA A 3 20.00 29.84 -10.84
C ALA A 3 20.30 28.40 -10.41
N HIS A 4 21.09 28.23 -9.35
CA HIS A 4 21.28 26.91 -8.76
C HIS A 4 19.91 26.43 -8.27
N ALA A 5 19.42 25.33 -8.85
CA ALA A 5 18.12 24.79 -8.52
C ALA A 5 18.08 24.43 -7.03
N ALA A 6 17.02 24.84 -6.32
CA ALA A 6 16.81 24.42 -4.94
C ALA A 6 16.63 22.89 -4.87
N VAL A 7 17.10 22.29 -3.79
CA VAL A 7 16.98 20.86 -3.49
C VAL A 7 15.90 20.68 -2.42
N ALA A 8 14.98 19.76 -2.64
CA ALA A 8 13.97 19.41 -1.65
C ALA A 8 14.52 18.41 -0.63
N LEU A 9 14.28 18.69 0.65
CA LEU A 9 14.55 17.81 1.78
C LEU A 9 13.19 17.47 2.41
N PRO A 10 12.63 16.27 2.12
CA PRO A 10 11.34 15.85 2.64
C PRO A 10 11.44 15.47 4.12
N LEU A 11 10.51 16.00 4.92
CA LEU A 11 10.36 15.72 6.34
C LEU A 11 8.92 15.35 6.66
N VAL A 12 8.70 14.83 7.85
CA VAL A 12 7.36 14.60 8.39
C VAL A 12 7.35 14.94 9.87
N LEU A 13 6.26 15.53 10.33
CA LEU A 13 5.93 15.59 11.75
C LEU A 13 4.96 14.44 12.05
N ALA A 14 5.48 13.41 12.71
CA ALA A 14 4.76 12.22 13.10
C ALA A 14 4.06 12.45 14.44
N LEU A 15 2.76 12.19 14.47
CA LEU A 15 1.88 12.35 15.62
C LEU A 15 1.41 10.98 16.07
N GLU A 16 1.62 10.65 17.33
CA GLU A 16 1.12 9.44 17.96
C GLU A 16 -0.02 9.82 18.90
N PRO A 17 -1.30 9.65 18.49
CA PRO A 17 -2.43 9.90 19.36
C PRO A 17 -2.46 8.92 20.53
N VAL A 18 -3.02 9.37 21.65
CA VAL A 18 -3.32 8.48 22.79
C VAL A 18 -4.21 7.33 22.29
N ALA A 19 -3.89 6.11 22.72
CA ALA A 19 -4.63 4.92 22.33
C ALA A 19 -6.16 5.09 22.48
N GLY A 20 -6.90 4.78 21.41
CA GLY A 20 -8.35 4.92 21.36
C GLY A 20 -8.85 6.35 21.07
N THR A 21 -7.95 7.30 20.82
CA THR A 21 -8.28 8.63 20.29
C THR A 21 -7.84 8.75 18.82
N ALA A 22 -8.56 9.56 18.05
CA ALA A 22 -8.22 9.88 16.68
C ALA A 22 -8.46 11.38 16.42
N PRO A 23 -7.71 12.00 15.50
CA PRO A 23 -8.00 13.36 15.06
C PRO A 23 -9.45 13.52 14.62
N ALA A 24 -10.14 14.55 15.12
CA ALA A 24 -11.53 14.81 14.76
C ALA A 24 -11.69 15.21 13.27
N ARG A 25 -10.62 15.74 12.67
CA ARG A 25 -10.56 16.10 11.25
C ARG A 25 -9.20 15.79 10.63
N PRO A 26 -9.16 15.42 9.34
CA PRO A 26 -7.92 15.09 8.64
C PRO A 26 -7.22 16.30 8.01
N THR A 27 -7.89 17.46 7.91
CA THR A 27 -7.34 18.66 7.26
C THR A 27 -7.61 19.91 8.08
N LEU A 28 -6.72 20.90 7.93
CA LEU A 28 -6.80 22.24 8.47
C LEU A 28 -7.18 23.21 7.37
N THR A 29 -7.92 24.26 7.71
CA THR A 29 -8.12 25.39 6.80
C THR A 29 -6.79 26.08 6.47
N ARG A 30 -6.78 26.92 5.44
CA ARG A 30 -5.58 27.69 5.06
C ARG A 30 -4.98 28.48 6.22
N ASP A 31 -5.80 29.16 7.00
CA ASP A 31 -5.32 30.06 8.05
C ASP A 31 -4.79 29.26 9.25
N GLU A 32 -5.45 28.15 9.60
CA GLU A 32 -4.98 27.19 10.61
C GLU A 32 -3.67 26.50 10.21
N ALA A 33 -3.56 26.07 8.95
CA ALA A 33 -2.34 25.48 8.42
C ALA A 33 -1.18 26.48 8.46
N SER A 34 -1.45 27.75 8.14
CA SER A 34 -0.45 28.82 8.21
C SER A 34 0.02 29.08 9.64
N ALA A 35 -0.89 29.08 10.62
CA ALA A 35 -0.54 29.24 12.02
C ALA A 35 0.32 28.06 12.53
N LEU A 36 -0.08 26.83 12.18
CA LEU A 36 0.70 25.63 12.54
C LEU A 36 2.10 25.65 11.92
N ALA A 37 2.21 26.03 10.64
CA ALA A 37 3.49 26.07 9.95
C ALA A 37 4.48 27.06 10.58
N ALA A 38 3.99 28.16 11.18
CA ALA A 38 4.84 29.08 11.93
C ALA A 38 5.45 28.41 13.18
N HIS A 39 4.65 27.66 13.95
CA HIS A 39 5.16 26.91 15.11
C HIS A 39 6.14 25.80 14.71
N VAL A 40 5.87 25.11 13.60
CA VAL A 40 6.77 24.10 13.04
C VAL A 40 8.10 24.73 12.60
N ALA A 41 8.07 25.91 11.99
CA ALA A 41 9.28 26.61 11.61
C ALA A 41 10.09 27.07 12.83
N ASP A 42 9.42 27.59 13.87
CA ASP A 42 10.08 27.97 15.12
C ASP A 42 10.76 26.78 15.81
N ASP A 43 10.12 25.61 15.81
CA ASP A 43 10.73 24.35 16.29
C ASP A 43 11.98 23.99 15.49
N LEU A 44 11.82 23.90 14.17
CA LEU A 44 12.88 23.42 13.29
C LEU A 44 14.09 24.37 13.31
N VAL A 45 13.90 25.69 13.33
CA VAL A 45 15.01 26.68 13.43
C VAL A 45 15.82 26.50 14.72
N ARG A 46 15.19 26.09 15.84
CA ARG A 46 15.92 25.78 17.08
C ARG A 46 16.78 24.53 16.97
N LEU A 47 16.37 23.58 16.14
CA LEU A 47 17.10 22.34 15.88
C LEU A 47 18.19 22.56 14.81
N LEU A 48 17.93 23.42 13.82
CA LEU A 48 18.75 23.60 12.63
C LEU A 48 18.86 25.10 12.29
N PRO A 49 19.84 25.82 12.87
CA PRO A 49 19.97 27.28 12.67
C PRO A 49 20.09 27.71 11.20
N ASP A 50 20.66 26.87 10.33
CA ASP A 50 20.85 27.13 8.89
C ASP A 50 19.54 27.09 8.08
N LEU A 51 18.41 26.70 8.70
CA LEU A 51 17.07 26.75 8.07
C LEU A 51 16.64 28.13 7.63
N ALA A 52 17.20 29.20 8.19
CA ALA A 52 16.89 30.58 7.82
C ALA A 52 17.09 30.86 6.32
N HIS A 53 17.88 30.03 5.63
CA HIS A 53 18.14 30.12 4.19
C HIS A 53 17.26 29.20 3.33
N THR A 54 16.27 28.53 3.93
CA THR A 54 15.40 27.57 3.26
C THR A 54 13.96 28.08 3.19
N ARG A 55 13.18 27.54 2.26
CA ARG A 55 11.72 27.68 2.26
C ARG A 55 11.09 26.43 2.88
N LEU A 56 10.29 26.61 3.92
CA LEU A 56 9.50 25.53 4.51
C LEU A 56 8.12 25.50 3.86
N ALA A 57 7.71 24.34 3.36
CA ALA A 57 6.37 24.09 2.86
C ALA A 57 5.72 22.97 3.67
N LEU A 58 4.46 23.16 4.06
CA LEU A 58 3.70 22.21 4.88
C LEU A 58 2.32 21.96 4.27
N ALA A 59 1.88 20.71 4.23
CA ALA A 59 0.48 20.40 3.95
C ALA A 59 -0.28 20.33 5.28
N GLY A 60 -1.32 21.14 5.43
CA GLY A 60 -2.20 21.17 6.60
C GLY A 60 -3.14 19.97 6.63
N ALA A 61 -2.63 18.76 6.47
CA ALA A 61 -3.40 17.53 6.36
C ALA A 61 -2.63 16.35 6.96
N LEU A 62 -3.35 15.48 7.65
CA LEU A 62 -2.80 14.27 8.26
C LEU A 62 -2.98 13.08 7.34
N PHE A 63 -1.90 12.36 7.10
CA PHE A 63 -1.85 11.16 6.29
C PHE A 63 -1.54 9.94 7.14
N ASP A 64 -1.77 8.76 6.59
CA ASP A 64 -1.18 7.51 7.04
C ASP A 64 0.19 7.28 6.37
N LEU A 65 0.99 6.38 6.97
CA LEU A 65 2.27 5.92 6.44
C LEU A 65 2.16 5.41 5.01
N VAL A 66 1.13 4.62 4.70
CA VAL A 66 0.95 4.01 3.37
C VAL A 66 0.71 5.05 2.27
N GLU A 67 0.12 6.20 2.63
CA GLU A 67 -0.15 7.30 1.71
C GLU A 67 1.11 8.09 1.36
N LEU A 68 1.98 8.34 2.36
CA LEU A 68 3.25 9.04 2.16
C LEU A 68 4.27 8.16 1.43
N LEU A 69 4.26 6.85 1.71
CA LEU A 69 5.16 5.87 1.12
C LEU A 69 4.58 5.20 -0.13
N ARG A 70 3.99 5.98 -1.04
CA ARG A 70 3.66 5.51 -2.39
C ARG A 70 4.84 5.76 -3.34
N PRO A 71 5.11 4.89 -4.32
CA PRO A 71 6.16 5.09 -5.32
C PRO A 71 6.09 6.49 -5.96
N GLY A 72 7.25 7.15 -6.06
CA GLY A 72 7.34 8.54 -6.52
C GLY A 72 6.97 9.61 -5.49
N PHE A 73 6.65 9.21 -4.24
CA PHE A 73 6.40 10.09 -3.11
C PHE A 73 5.40 11.22 -3.44
N PRO A 74 4.19 10.90 -3.94
CA PRO A 74 3.28 11.87 -4.58
C PRO A 74 2.91 13.06 -3.70
N VAL A 75 2.82 12.86 -2.38
CA VAL A 75 2.52 13.92 -1.43
C VAL A 75 3.67 14.93 -1.36
N TRP A 76 4.90 14.46 -1.12
CA TRP A 76 6.08 15.33 -1.03
C TRP A 76 6.45 15.96 -2.37
N SER A 77 6.38 15.21 -3.47
CA SER A 77 6.69 15.75 -4.81
C SER A 77 5.70 16.84 -5.23
N THR A 78 4.41 16.66 -4.89
CA THR A 78 3.39 17.69 -5.11
C THR A 78 3.61 18.91 -4.21
N LEU A 79 3.94 18.70 -2.93
CA LEU A 79 4.21 19.79 -2.00
C LEU A 79 5.43 20.61 -2.44
N GLU A 80 6.49 19.94 -2.89
CA GLU A 80 7.66 20.54 -3.52
C GLU A 80 7.29 21.36 -4.77
N GLU A 81 6.51 20.78 -5.68
CA GLU A 81 6.10 21.44 -6.92
C GLU A 81 5.34 22.73 -6.63
N LEU A 82 4.36 22.68 -5.73
CA LEU A 82 3.58 23.85 -5.32
C LEU A 82 4.46 24.92 -4.67
N ALA A 83 5.38 24.50 -3.80
CA ALA A 83 6.31 25.41 -3.13
C ALA A 83 7.27 26.09 -4.11
N ARG A 84 7.71 25.42 -5.17
CA ARG A 84 8.58 25.99 -6.22
C ARG A 84 7.87 27.01 -7.10
N ARG A 85 6.54 26.91 -7.29
CA ARG A 85 5.74 27.85 -8.09
C ARG A 85 5.58 29.23 -7.44
N LEU A 86 5.87 29.36 -6.15
CA LEU A 86 5.78 30.64 -5.43
C LEU A 86 6.97 31.56 -5.73
N PRO A 87 6.76 32.88 -5.92
CA PRO A 87 7.81 33.83 -6.27
C PRO A 87 9.04 33.79 -5.35
N GLN A 88 10.24 34.03 -5.90
CA GLN A 88 11.50 34.01 -5.15
C GLN A 88 11.77 35.29 -4.32
N ALA A 89 11.16 36.43 -4.64
CA ALA A 89 11.31 37.66 -3.84
C ALA A 89 10.73 37.55 -2.40
N GLN A 90 10.19 36.38 -2.09
CA GLN A 90 9.52 35.97 -0.88
C GLN A 90 10.34 34.91 -0.10
N LEU A 91 11.65 34.81 -0.30
CA LEU A 91 12.46 33.63 0.06
C LEU A 91 12.81 33.38 1.54
N ALA A 92 12.24 34.12 2.49
CA ALA A 92 12.22 33.74 3.91
C ALA A 92 10.78 33.39 4.29
N GLN A 93 10.22 32.32 3.73
CA GLN A 93 8.78 32.04 3.86
C GLN A 93 8.47 30.60 4.19
N VAL A 94 7.95 30.45 5.39
CA VAL A 94 7.04 29.40 5.79
C VAL A 94 5.79 29.50 4.92
N VAL A 95 5.44 28.43 4.23
CA VAL A 95 4.25 28.32 3.38
C VAL A 95 3.45 27.12 3.85
N ALA A 96 2.14 27.32 3.96
CA ALA A 96 1.21 26.25 4.28
C ALA A 96 0.13 26.12 3.21
N PHE A 97 -0.20 24.87 2.87
CA PHE A 97 -1.33 24.54 2.01
C PHE A 97 -2.42 23.91 2.87
N GLY A 98 -3.51 24.64 3.08
CA GLY A 98 -4.67 24.16 3.81
C GLY A 98 -5.88 23.92 2.89
N SER A 99 -6.91 23.30 3.45
CA SER A 99 -8.14 22.97 2.75
C SER A 99 -9.10 24.16 2.64
N ARG A 100 -10.01 24.07 1.68
CA ARG A 100 -11.24 24.87 1.59
C ARG A 100 -12.42 23.92 1.62
N ASP A 101 -13.31 24.08 2.59
CA ASP A 101 -14.48 23.20 2.78
C ASP A 101 -14.08 21.71 2.87
N GLY A 102 -12.98 21.42 3.59
CA GLY A 102 -12.44 20.07 3.76
C GLY A 102 -11.71 19.49 2.55
N ARG A 103 -11.60 20.26 1.45
CA ARG A 103 -10.91 19.84 0.21
C ARG A 103 -9.55 20.51 0.08
N MET A 104 -8.51 19.70 -0.07
CA MET A 104 -7.14 20.15 -0.31
C MET A 104 -6.98 20.68 -1.74
N PRO A 105 -6.01 21.57 -2.00
CA PRO A 105 -5.91 22.30 -3.27
C PRO A 105 -5.63 21.40 -4.49
N VAL A 106 -5.05 20.22 -4.27
CA VAL A 106 -4.71 19.22 -5.30
C VAL A 106 -4.90 17.82 -4.72
N GLN A 107 -5.24 16.85 -5.58
CA GLN A 107 -5.61 15.50 -5.15
C GLN A 107 -4.52 14.76 -4.35
N PRO A 108 -3.21 14.82 -4.69
CA PRO A 108 -2.20 14.13 -3.90
C PRO A 108 -2.07 14.66 -2.48
N LEU A 109 -2.51 15.90 -2.21
CA LEU A 109 -2.52 16.45 -0.85
C LEU A 109 -3.83 16.18 -0.11
N GLN A 110 -4.78 15.46 -0.69
CA GLN A 110 -6.02 15.06 -0.03
C GLN A 110 -5.84 13.69 0.63
N PRO A 111 -5.92 13.60 1.98
CA PRO A 111 -5.87 12.30 2.65
C PRO A 111 -7.07 11.44 2.28
N ASP A 112 -6.83 10.15 2.15
CA ASP A 112 -7.85 9.13 1.90
C ASP A 112 -8.56 8.78 3.22
N PRO A 113 -9.90 8.92 3.30
CA PRO A 113 -10.64 8.56 4.50
C PRO A 113 -10.50 7.08 4.90
N ALA A 114 -10.13 6.18 3.98
CA ALA A 114 -9.90 4.77 4.28
C ALA A 114 -8.75 4.54 5.28
N PHE A 115 -7.77 5.45 5.32
CA PHE A 115 -6.60 5.34 6.21
C PHE A 115 -6.66 6.33 7.40
N ALA A 116 -7.81 6.97 7.62
CA ALA A 116 -7.96 8.01 8.65
C ALA A 116 -7.89 7.50 10.11
N GLN A 117 -7.79 6.18 10.33
CA GLN A 117 -7.78 5.56 11.66
C GLN A 117 -6.42 4.93 12.01
N GLY A 118 -5.36 5.22 11.24
CA GLY A 118 -4.01 4.75 11.53
C GLY A 118 -3.50 5.24 12.90
N PRO A 119 -2.71 4.42 13.63
CA PRO A 119 -2.20 4.77 14.96
C PRO A 119 -1.11 5.85 14.93
N LEU A 120 -0.49 6.07 13.78
CA LEU A 120 0.51 7.12 13.57
C LEU A 120 0.00 8.04 12.47
N ARG A 121 -0.10 9.34 12.76
CA ARG A 121 -0.60 10.35 11.81
C ARG A 121 0.51 11.28 11.39
N LEU A 122 0.61 11.52 10.09
CA LEU A 122 1.79 12.12 9.48
C LEU A 122 1.44 13.46 8.84
N LEU A 123 2.13 14.52 9.26
CA LEU A 123 2.02 15.85 8.67
C LEU A 123 3.24 16.12 7.77
N PRO A 124 3.11 16.10 6.44
CA PRO A 124 4.23 16.16 5.52
C PRO A 124 4.76 17.59 5.35
N ILE A 125 6.09 17.70 5.33
CA ILE A 125 6.85 18.94 5.24
C ILE A 125 7.90 18.79 4.13
N VAL A 126 8.21 19.86 3.42
CA VAL A 126 9.37 19.95 2.52
C VAL A 126 10.16 21.20 2.86
N LEU A 127 11.48 21.05 3.00
CA LEU A 127 12.41 22.17 3.02
C LEU A 127 13.04 22.30 1.62
N LEU A 128 12.85 23.45 0.98
CA LEU A 128 13.57 23.79 -0.25
C LEU A 128 14.84 24.55 0.13
N ALA A 129 15.97 23.88 0.03
CA ALA A 129 17.29 24.40 0.37
C ALA A 129 18.05 24.85 -0.89
N PRO A 130 18.90 25.89 -0.79
CA PRO A 130 19.91 26.15 -1.83
C PRO A 130 20.79 24.92 -2.02
N ALA A 131 21.11 24.57 -3.28
CA ALA A 131 21.93 23.39 -3.59
C ALA A 131 23.25 23.33 -2.81
N ALA A 132 23.88 24.49 -2.56
CA ALA A 132 25.13 24.60 -1.81
C ALA A 132 25.00 24.21 -0.32
N LEU A 133 23.79 24.23 0.26
CA LEU A 133 23.53 23.90 1.66
C LEU A 133 22.86 22.53 1.83
N ALA A 134 22.38 21.92 0.74
CA ALA A 134 21.48 20.77 0.80
C ALA A 134 22.09 19.55 1.49
N ASP A 135 23.34 19.20 1.17
CA ASP A 135 24.01 18.03 1.73
C ASP A 135 24.34 18.23 3.21
N THR A 136 24.81 19.43 3.58
CA THR A 136 25.06 19.79 4.99
C THR A 136 23.77 19.72 5.79
N LEU A 137 22.69 20.35 5.32
CA LEU A 137 21.39 20.32 5.99
C LEU A 137 20.84 18.89 6.12
N ARG A 138 21.00 18.05 5.09
CA ARG A 138 20.60 16.64 5.14
C ARG A 138 21.34 15.92 6.26
N GLN A 139 22.67 16.04 6.33
CA GLN A 139 23.45 15.40 7.38
C GLN A 139 23.09 15.89 8.78
N THR A 140 22.86 17.20 8.94
CA THR A 140 22.42 17.77 10.21
C THR A 140 21.03 17.27 10.61
N LEU A 141 20.09 17.18 9.66
CA LEU A 141 18.76 16.62 9.88
C LEU A 141 18.83 15.20 10.43
N GLU A 142 19.59 14.30 9.78
CA GLU A 142 19.75 12.92 10.23
C GLU A 142 20.36 12.83 11.64
N THR A 143 21.26 13.76 11.99
CA THR A 143 21.92 13.75 13.30
C THR A 143 21.02 14.28 14.41
N GLU A 144 20.37 15.43 14.16
CA GLU A 144 19.61 16.15 15.18
C GLU A 144 18.24 15.51 15.46
N LEU A 145 17.56 14.99 14.43
CA LEU A 145 16.20 14.47 14.59
C LEU A 145 16.13 13.15 15.37
N VAL A 146 17.18 12.31 15.32
CA VAL A 146 17.24 11.03 16.04
C VAL A 146 17.01 11.17 17.55
N GLY A 147 17.57 12.21 18.17
CA GLY A 147 17.49 12.41 19.63
C GLY A 147 16.74 13.67 20.07
N ARG A 148 16.63 14.68 19.20
CA ARG A 148 16.06 16.00 19.53
C ARG A 148 14.85 16.36 18.67
N GLY A 149 14.34 15.43 17.88
CA GLY A 149 13.22 15.67 16.96
C GLY A 149 11.86 15.88 17.63
N GLU A 150 11.73 15.85 18.95
CA GLU A 150 10.45 16.12 19.63
C GLU A 150 9.95 17.54 19.32
N ALA A 151 8.67 17.66 19.01
CA ALA A 151 8.03 18.94 18.78
C ALA A 151 8.03 19.77 20.08
N GLY A 152 8.23 21.07 19.94
CA GLY A 152 8.18 21.98 21.07
C GLY A 152 6.78 22.03 21.69
N THR A 153 6.70 22.39 22.96
CA THR A 153 5.43 22.41 23.72
C THR A 153 4.35 23.26 23.05
N VAL A 154 4.71 24.41 22.48
CA VAL A 154 3.79 25.30 21.76
C VAL A 154 3.26 24.63 20.48
N CYS A 155 4.12 23.94 19.73
CA CYS A 155 3.73 23.24 18.51
C CYS A 155 2.83 22.04 18.83
N ALA A 156 3.21 21.22 19.81
CA ALA A 156 2.42 20.08 20.29
C ALA A 156 1.01 20.51 20.75
N ASP A 157 0.93 21.59 21.52
CA ASP A 157 -0.32 22.15 22.01
C ASP A 157 -1.19 22.73 20.88
N ALA A 158 -0.57 23.37 19.88
CA ALA A 158 -1.27 23.79 18.67
C ALA A 158 -1.82 22.61 17.86
N LEU A 159 -1.04 21.53 17.67
CA LEU A 159 -1.49 20.32 16.99
C LEU A 159 -2.71 19.69 17.67
N MET A 160 -2.65 19.53 19.01
CA MET A 160 -3.76 18.96 19.78
C MET A 160 -5.05 19.78 19.62
N ARG A 161 -4.97 21.12 19.70
CA ARG A 161 -6.15 21.98 19.51
C ARG A 161 -6.67 22.00 18.08
N LEU A 162 -5.77 22.10 17.11
CA LEU A 162 -6.15 22.24 15.70
C LEU A 162 -6.75 20.96 15.14
N PHE A 163 -6.25 19.80 15.54
CA PHE A 163 -6.77 18.50 15.11
C PHE A 163 -7.79 17.88 16.07
N ASP A 164 -8.03 18.53 17.22
CA ASP A 164 -8.89 18.05 18.30
C ASP A 164 -8.53 16.60 18.67
N VAL A 165 -7.29 16.42 19.11
CA VAL A 165 -6.69 15.13 19.44
C VAL A 165 -5.79 15.24 20.65
N ARG A 166 -5.61 14.14 21.39
CA ARG A 166 -4.59 14.03 22.43
C ARG A 166 -3.41 13.23 21.89
N LEU A 167 -2.19 13.73 22.12
CA LEU A 167 -0.97 13.10 21.63
C LEU A 167 -0.15 12.54 22.79
N GLU A 168 0.41 11.35 22.61
CA GLU A 168 1.49 10.81 23.45
C GLU A 168 2.83 11.38 22.98
N HIS A 169 3.05 11.39 21.67
CA HIS A 169 4.27 11.87 21.04
C HIS A 169 3.99 12.71 19.79
N ALA A 170 4.87 13.68 19.53
CA ALA A 170 4.89 14.45 18.29
C ALA A 170 6.35 14.70 17.90
N ARG A 171 6.82 14.09 16.81
CA ARG A 171 8.25 14.06 16.46
C ARG A 171 8.50 14.33 14.99
N TYR A 172 9.48 15.19 14.70
CA TYR A 172 10.02 15.38 13.36
C TYR A 172 10.91 14.20 12.97
N LEU A 173 10.68 13.65 11.78
CA LEU A 173 11.45 12.58 11.17
C LEU A 173 11.85 12.98 9.76
N THR A 174 13.00 12.48 9.29
CA THR A 174 13.31 12.52 7.86
C THR A 174 12.44 11.51 7.12
N ARG A 175 12.37 11.62 5.79
CA ARG A 175 11.74 10.56 4.98
C ARG A 175 12.49 9.23 5.16
N ASP A 176 13.81 9.27 5.33
CA ASP A 176 14.63 8.08 5.44
C ASP A 176 14.40 7.40 6.82
N ASP A 177 14.21 8.18 7.89
CA ASP A 177 13.70 7.69 9.18
C ASP A 177 12.33 7.02 9.05
N LEU A 178 11.41 7.61 8.28
CA LEU A 178 10.07 7.05 8.06
C LEU A 178 10.12 5.72 7.30
N LEU A 179 11.01 5.60 6.31
CA LEU A 179 11.28 4.35 5.60
C LEU A 179 11.84 3.29 6.55
N ALA A 180 12.80 3.65 7.41
CA ALA A 180 13.35 2.74 8.40
C ALA A 180 12.29 2.26 9.41
N LEU A 181 11.41 3.16 9.86
CA LEU A 181 10.27 2.81 10.71
C LEU A 181 9.33 1.82 10.01
N ALA A 182 8.97 2.08 8.76
CA ALA A 182 8.11 1.21 7.96
C ALA A 182 8.73 -0.19 7.77
N CYS A 183 10.02 -0.26 7.44
CA CYS A 183 10.77 -1.50 7.33
C CYS A 183 10.59 -2.36 8.58
N VAL A 184 10.94 -1.80 9.75
CA VAL A 184 10.85 -2.48 11.05
C VAL A 184 9.41 -2.91 11.36
N GLN A 185 8.41 -2.08 11.05
CA GLN A 185 7.00 -2.42 11.26
C GLN A 185 6.57 -3.62 10.41
N TYR A 186 6.92 -3.65 9.13
CA TYR A 186 6.60 -4.75 8.24
C TYR A 186 7.32 -6.05 8.62
N GLU A 187 8.59 -5.97 9.02
CA GLU A 187 9.34 -7.14 9.48
C GLU A 187 8.70 -7.78 10.72
N HIS A 188 8.28 -6.98 11.70
CA HIS A 188 7.64 -7.47 12.93
C HIS A 188 6.33 -8.23 12.70
N VAL A 189 5.63 -7.98 11.59
CA VAL A 189 4.39 -8.68 11.21
C VAL A 189 4.60 -9.76 10.15
N ASN A 190 5.85 -10.21 9.95
CA ASN A 190 6.25 -11.23 8.97
C ASN A 190 5.99 -10.83 7.51
N LEU A 191 6.10 -9.54 7.20
CA LEU A 191 5.94 -8.98 5.86
C LEU A 191 7.28 -8.46 5.27
N ALA A 192 8.41 -8.99 5.75
CA ALA A 192 9.73 -8.65 5.20
C ALA A 192 9.82 -8.83 3.66
N PRO A 193 9.28 -9.91 3.03
CA PRO A 193 9.28 -10.03 1.57
C PRO A 193 8.48 -8.91 0.88
N LEU A 194 7.36 -8.50 1.47
CA LEU A 194 6.57 -7.38 0.95
C LEU A 194 7.38 -6.07 1.02
N TRP A 195 8.10 -5.84 2.13
CA TRP A 195 8.96 -4.67 2.26
C TRP A 195 10.04 -4.63 1.17
N THR A 196 10.70 -5.74 0.85
CA THR A 196 11.68 -5.80 -0.26
C THR A 196 11.11 -5.27 -1.59
N LEU A 197 9.86 -5.62 -1.90
CA LEU A 197 9.16 -5.13 -3.09
C LEU A 197 8.88 -3.62 -2.98
N LEU A 198 8.34 -3.17 -1.83
CA LEU A 198 7.99 -1.77 -1.59
C LEU A 198 9.23 -0.87 -1.62
N GLU A 199 10.30 -1.25 -0.93
CA GLU A 199 11.57 -0.53 -0.89
C GLU A 199 12.13 -0.32 -2.29
N THR A 200 12.17 -1.38 -3.11
CA THR A 200 12.61 -1.27 -4.51
C THR A 200 11.69 -0.32 -5.29
N ALA A 201 10.37 -0.44 -5.15
CA ALA A 201 9.43 0.46 -5.82
C ALA A 201 9.57 1.93 -5.37
N LEU A 202 10.00 2.18 -4.14
CA LEU A 202 10.14 3.52 -3.56
C LEU A 202 11.47 4.18 -3.91
N LEU A 203 12.57 3.42 -3.85
CA LEU A 203 13.94 3.94 -3.92
C LEU A 203 14.61 3.72 -5.27
N ASP A 204 14.29 2.62 -5.95
CA ASP A 204 14.83 2.31 -7.26
C ASP A 204 13.77 1.67 -8.17
N PRO A 205 12.72 2.43 -8.55
CA PRO A 205 11.61 1.92 -9.35
C PRO A 205 12.03 1.45 -10.76
N SER A 206 13.25 1.78 -11.18
CA SER A 206 13.81 1.38 -12.47
C SER A 206 14.31 -0.06 -12.47
N THR A 207 14.61 -0.60 -11.28
CA THR A 207 15.05 -1.98 -11.12
C THR A 207 13.89 -2.90 -10.74
N GLY A 208 14.02 -4.16 -11.15
CA GLY A 208 13.15 -5.23 -10.70
C GLY A 208 13.78 -5.97 -9.53
N VAL A 209 12.94 -6.59 -8.70
CA VAL A 209 13.40 -7.46 -7.61
C VAL A 209 12.50 -8.68 -7.51
N THR A 210 13.07 -9.81 -7.14
CA THR A 210 12.34 -11.05 -6.86
C THR A 210 12.51 -11.42 -5.39
N THR A 211 11.45 -11.93 -4.78
CA THR A 211 11.43 -12.41 -3.40
C THR A 211 10.46 -13.58 -3.27
N GLN A 212 10.36 -14.15 -2.08
CA GLN A 212 9.49 -15.28 -1.79
C GLN A 212 8.68 -14.99 -0.53
N SER A 213 7.36 -15.22 -0.58
CA SER A 213 6.47 -15.05 0.57
C SER A 213 6.79 -16.04 1.69
N ALA A 214 6.26 -15.81 2.89
CA ALA A 214 6.48 -16.73 4.01
C ALA A 214 5.89 -18.12 3.74
N ARG A 215 4.87 -18.22 2.86
CA ARG A 215 4.30 -19.49 2.39
C ARG A 215 5.00 -20.08 1.16
N GLY A 216 5.97 -19.39 0.60
CA GLY A 216 6.75 -19.88 -0.54
C GLY A 216 6.18 -19.55 -1.91
N LEU A 217 5.32 -18.53 -2.01
CA LEU A 217 4.92 -17.98 -3.30
C LEU A 217 6.01 -17.05 -3.82
N GLU A 218 6.41 -17.23 -5.07
CA GLU A 218 7.40 -16.36 -5.72
C GLU A 218 6.72 -15.04 -6.10
N LEU A 219 7.43 -13.95 -5.84
CA LEU A 219 6.97 -12.58 -6.09
C LEU A 219 8.04 -11.84 -6.89
N ALA A 220 7.63 -11.07 -7.88
CA ALA A 220 8.52 -10.26 -8.70
C ALA A 220 7.93 -8.86 -8.90
N LEU A 221 8.68 -7.81 -8.56
CA LEU A 221 8.37 -6.45 -8.96
C LEU A 221 9.00 -6.18 -10.33
N THR A 222 8.22 -5.72 -11.29
CA THR A 222 8.73 -5.24 -12.58
C THR A 222 7.85 -4.12 -13.09
N ALA A 223 8.46 -2.97 -13.43
CA ALA A 223 7.77 -1.80 -13.98
C ALA A 223 6.53 -1.37 -13.15
N GLY A 224 6.68 -1.32 -11.82
CA GLY A 224 5.61 -0.88 -10.90
C GLY A 224 4.46 -1.87 -10.70
N THR A 225 4.58 -3.11 -11.20
CA THR A 225 3.61 -4.19 -10.95
C THR A 225 4.27 -5.33 -10.20
N VAL A 226 3.65 -5.77 -9.11
CA VAL A 226 4.03 -7.00 -8.42
C VAL A 226 3.34 -8.18 -9.08
N ARG A 227 4.12 -9.18 -9.48
CA ARG A 227 3.64 -10.45 -10.03
C ARG A 227 3.83 -11.55 -9.01
N VAL A 228 2.82 -12.38 -8.81
CA VAL A 228 2.88 -13.58 -7.98
C VAL A 228 2.80 -14.84 -8.83
N SER A 229 3.55 -15.87 -8.46
CA SER A 229 3.43 -17.19 -9.09
C SER A 229 2.05 -17.82 -8.86
N SER A 230 1.73 -18.83 -9.67
CA SER A 230 0.43 -19.51 -9.63
C SER A 230 0.16 -20.18 -8.28
N PRO A 231 -0.95 -19.84 -7.58
CA PRO A 231 -1.37 -20.55 -6.38
C PRO A 231 -1.67 -22.03 -6.63
N ALA A 232 -2.20 -22.39 -7.81
CA ALA A 232 -2.44 -23.79 -8.16
C ALA A 232 -1.14 -24.57 -8.35
N ARG A 233 -0.15 -24.01 -9.05
CA ARG A 233 1.18 -24.64 -9.21
C ARG A 233 1.91 -24.74 -7.88
N TRP A 234 1.82 -23.70 -7.05
CA TRP A 234 2.36 -23.74 -5.69
C TRP A 234 1.73 -24.87 -4.86
N LEU A 235 0.42 -25.09 -4.99
CA LEU A 235 -0.30 -26.18 -4.32
C LEU A 235 0.14 -27.58 -4.78
N GLU A 236 0.53 -27.73 -6.06
CA GLU A 236 1.06 -28.99 -6.60
C GLU A 236 2.37 -29.40 -5.93
N GLY A 237 3.21 -28.43 -5.56
CA GLY A 237 4.46 -28.66 -4.83
C GLY A 237 4.28 -28.93 -3.33
N GLN A 238 3.06 -28.81 -2.79
CA GLN A 238 2.80 -29.05 -1.37
C GLN A 238 2.67 -30.54 -1.06
N HIS A 239 3.33 -30.96 0.02
CA HIS A 239 3.32 -32.33 0.51
C HIS A 239 2.32 -32.49 1.67
N GLY A 240 2.06 -33.74 2.06
CA GLY A 240 1.14 -34.08 3.15
C GLY A 240 -0.23 -34.57 2.67
N ASP A 241 -1.09 -34.88 3.63
CA ASP A 241 -2.44 -35.36 3.33
C ASP A 241 -3.35 -34.25 2.76
N GLY A 242 -4.54 -34.65 2.30
CA GLY A 242 -5.48 -33.69 1.72
C GLY A 242 -5.93 -32.59 2.69
N ALA A 243 -6.00 -32.85 4.00
CA ALA A 243 -6.38 -31.84 4.97
C ALA A 243 -5.27 -30.80 5.18
N GLN A 244 -4.03 -31.26 5.29
CA GLN A 244 -2.84 -30.41 5.37
C GLN A 244 -2.71 -29.51 4.13
N ARG A 245 -2.89 -30.07 2.93
CA ARG A 245 -2.81 -29.31 1.68
C ARG A 245 -3.92 -28.26 1.57
N ARG A 246 -5.16 -28.58 1.96
CA ARG A 246 -6.27 -27.60 2.03
C ARG A 246 -5.97 -26.46 2.99
N HIS A 247 -5.44 -26.79 4.17
CA HIS A 247 -5.05 -25.78 5.16
C HIS A 247 -3.91 -24.88 4.65
N ALA A 248 -2.87 -25.47 4.05
CA ALA A 248 -1.77 -24.72 3.46
C ALA A 248 -2.25 -23.77 2.36
N PHE A 249 -3.12 -24.24 1.47
CA PHE A 249 -3.73 -23.42 0.41
C PHE A 249 -4.55 -22.26 0.97
N ALA A 250 -5.41 -22.51 1.95
CA ALA A 250 -6.16 -21.44 2.62
C ALA A 250 -5.23 -20.38 3.24
N GLY A 251 -4.13 -20.82 3.87
CA GLY A 251 -3.10 -19.94 4.43
C GLY A 251 -2.37 -19.10 3.37
N ALA A 252 -2.06 -19.67 2.21
CA ALA A 252 -1.43 -18.96 1.10
C ALA A 252 -2.36 -17.88 0.51
N ILE A 253 -3.65 -18.19 0.33
CA ILE A 253 -4.62 -17.18 -0.13
C ILE A 253 -4.81 -16.09 0.93
N PHE A 254 -4.83 -16.43 2.21
CA PHE A 254 -4.89 -15.44 3.29
C PHE A 254 -3.70 -14.47 3.24
N GLU A 255 -2.47 -14.99 3.12
CA GLU A 255 -1.26 -14.16 2.95
C GLU A 255 -1.38 -13.26 1.71
N LEU A 256 -1.83 -13.79 0.58
CA LEU A 256 -2.01 -12.99 -0.64
C LEU A 256 -3.03 -11.88 -0.50
N ARG A 257 -4.08 -12.07 0.31
CA ARG A 257 -5.03 -10.98 0.62
C ARG A 257 -4.37 -9.86 1.40
N GLN A 258 -3.51 -10.20 2.36
CA GLN A 258 -2.76 -9.19 3.11
C GLN A 258 -1.81 -8.41 2.19
N TYR A 259 -1.10 -9.12 1.31
CA TYR A 259 -0.21 -8.49 0.32
C TYR A 259 -1.00 -7.59 -0.62
N ALA A 260 -2.12 -8.06 -1.16
CA ALA A 260 -2.96 -7.27 -2.07
C ALA A 260 -3.46 -5.98 -1.43
N ALA A 261 -3.98 -6.05 -0.20
CA ALA A 261 -4.48 -4.88 0.52
C ALA A 261 -3.39 -3.84 0.79
N LEU A 262 -2.19 -4.28 1.18
CA LEU A 262 -1.08 -3.37 1.47
C LEU A 262 -0.46 -2.79 0.19
N LEU A 263 -0.28 -3.61 -0.85
CA LEU A 263 0.18 -3.13 -2.16
C LEU A 263 -0.79 -2.09 -2.71
N GLU A 264 -2.10 -2.33 -2.65
CA GLU A 264 -3.12 -1.38 -3.06
C GLU A 264 -3.04 -0.07 -2.26
N ALA A 265 -2.88 -0.14 -0.94
CA ALA A 265 -2.72 1.04 -0.09
C ALA A 265 -1.49 1.89 -0.48
N HIS A 266 -0.39 1.22 -0.86
CA HIS A 266 0.83 1.81 -1.39
C HIS A 266 0.75 2.20 -2.89
N GLY A 267 -0.38 1.95 -3.56
CA GLY A 267 -0.56 2.30 -4.98
C GLY A 267 0.13 1.36 -5.98
N LEU A 268 0.45 0.13 -5.56
CA LEU A 268 1.04 -0.91 -6.42
C LEU A 268 -0.01 -1.96 -6.80
N ALA A 269 0.01 -2.37 -8.07
CA ALA A 269 -0.85 -3.44 -8.56
C ALA A 269 -0.24 -4.82 -8.26
N LEU A 270 -1.10 -5.78 -7.90
CA LEU A 270 -0.77 -7.20 -7.80
C LEU A 270 -1.41 -7.96 -8.97
N ALA A 271 -0.63 -8.75 -9.69
CA ALA A 271 -1.05 -9.56 -10.83
C ALA A 271 -0.48 -10.98 -10.76
N LEU A 272 -1.06 -11.90 -11.52
CA LEU A 272 -0.53 -13.26 -11.66
C LEU A 272 0.59 -13.28 -12.71
N ASP A 273 1.68 -14.00 -12.43
CA ASP A 273 2.75 -14.18 -13.40
C ASP A 273 2.31 -15.01 -14.60
N GLY A 274 2.63 -14.53 -15.81
CA GLY A 274 2.11 -15.07 -17.08
C GLY A 274 0.57 -15.08 -17.19
N GLY A 275 -0.15 -14.47 -16.24
CA GLY A 275 -1.59 -14.54 -16.13
C GLY A 275 -2.34 -13.60 -17.06
N SER A 276 -3.64 -13.85 -17.21
CA SER A 276 -4.53 -12.95 -17.96
C SER A 276 -4.87 -11.70 -17.13
N PRO A 277 -5.11 -10.55 -17.77
CA PRO A 277 -5.63 -9.37 -17.08
C PRO A 277 -6.91 -9.71 -16.32
N ALA A 278 -7.00 -9.24 -15.08
CA ALA A 278 -8.16 -9.42 -14.21
C ALA A 278 -8.55 -8.08 -13.57
N PRO A 279 -9.83 -7.90 -13.18
CA PRO A 279 -10.26 -6.76 -12.38
C PRO A 279 -9.46 -6.61 -11.08
N ALA A 280 -9.42 -5.41 -10.52
CA ALA A 280 -8.74 -5.14 -9.26
C ALA A 280 -9.25 -6.06 -8.13
N GLY A 281 -8.33 -6.55 -7.31
CA GLY A 281 -8.65 -7.48 -6.22
C GLY A 281 -8.96 -8.91 -6.68
N LEU A 282 -8.73 -9.28 -7.94
CA LEU A 282 -8.91 -10.63 -8.46
C LEU A 282 -7.65 -11.12 -9.19
N LEU A 283 -7.24 -12.36 -8.94
CA LEU A 283 -6.27 -13.05 -9.80
C LEU A 283 -7.00 -14.08 -10.67
N LEU A 284 -6.63 -14.14 -11.95
CA LEU A 284 -7.17 -15.09 -12.92
C LEU A 284 -6.04 -15.93 -13.51
N GLU A 285 -6.05 -17.21 -13.15
CA GLU A 285 -5.23 -18.24 -13.78
C GLU A 285 -6.04 -18.95 -14.86
N ARG A 286 -5.50 -19.06 -16.08
CA ARG A 286 -6.13 -19.75 -17.20
C ARG A 286 -5.34 -20.97 -17.62
N PHE A 287 -6.05 -22.00 -18.03
CA PHE A 287 -5.50 -23.24 -18.57
C PHE A 287 -5.95 -23.43 -20.01
N PRO A 288 -5.18 -24.17 -20.83
CA PRO A 288 -5.57 -24.49 -22.20
C PRO A 288 -6.95 -25.18 -22.22
N ALA A 289 -7.85 -24.71 -23.10
CA ALA A 289 -9.14 -25.34 -23.29
C ALA A 289 -8.99 -26.71 -23.99
N PRO A 290 -9.86 -27.70 -23.68
CA PRO A 290 -9.87 -28.97 -24.38
C PRO A 290 -10.40 -28.79 -25.82
N THR A 291 -10.03 -29.71 -26.71
CA THR A 291 -10.39 -29.65 -28.15
C THR A 291 -11.90 -29.74 -28.38
N THR A 292 -12.61 -30.50 -27.55
CA THR A 292 -14.06 -30.69 -27.64
C THR A 292 -14.79 -29.71 -26.73
N ALA A 293 -15.72 -28.94 -27.28
CA ALA A 293 -16.58 -28.06 -26.51
C ALA A 293 -17.63 -28.86 -25.71
N ALA A 294 -17.74 -28.54 -24.42
CA ALA A 294 -18.70 -29.09 -23.48
C ALA A 294 -19.08 -27.97 -22.48
N PRO A 295 -20.22 -28.07 -21.77
CA PRO A 295 -20.63 -27.04 -20.84
C PRO A 295 -19.60 -26.88 -19.71
N SER A 296 -19.29 -25.62 -19.39
CA SER A 296 -18.45 -25.26 -18.26
C SER A 296 -19.27 -25.20 -16.98
N ARG A 297 -18.68 -25.61 -15.87
CA ARG A 297 -19.24 -25.45 -14.53
C ARG A 297 -18.20 -24.87 -13.58
N ALA A 298 -18.67 -24.18 -12.54
CA ALA A 298 -17.81 -23.60 -11.53
C ALA A 298 -18.08 -24.17 -10.15
N TYR A 299 -17.03 -24.20 -9.32
CA TYR A 299 -17.11 -24.55 -7.91
C TYR A 299 -16.34 -23.54 -7.07
N ALA A 300 -17.00 -22.95 -6.08
CA ALA A 300 -16.40 -22.04 -5.13
C ALA A 300 -15.84 -22.80 -3.92
N HIS A 301 -14.52 -22.78 -3.80
CA HIS A 301 -13.76 -23.34 -2.69
C HIS A 301 -13.85 -22.39 -1.49
N THR A 302 -14.31 -22.89 -0.36
CA THR A 302 -14.42 -22.11 0.87
C THR A 302 -13.46 -22.63 1.95
N ALA A 303 -12.99 -21.71 2.78
CA ALA A 303 -12.19 -22.01 3.96
C ALA A 303 -12.81 -21.34 5.20
N PRO A 304 -12.82 -22.01 6.37
CA PRO A 304 -13.34 -21.44 7.61
C PRO A 304 -12.70 -20.08 7.93
N GLY A 305 -13.52 -19.08 8.23
CA GLY A 305 -13.06 -17.71 8.53
C GLY A 305 -12.62 -16.88 7.32
N LEU A 306 -12.44 -17.47 6.14
CA LEU A 306 -11.97 -16.77 4.92
C LEU A 306 -13.03 -16.65 3.82
N GLY A 307 -14.13 -17.40 3.91
CA GLY A 307 -15.14 -17.44 2.85
C GLY A 307 -14.60 -18.10 1.58
N ILE A 308 -14.98 -17.60 0.41
CA ILE A 308 -14.51 -18.11 -0.89
C ILE A 308 -13.03 -17.76 -1.05
N VAL A 309 -12.15 -18.75 -1.20
CA VAL A 309 -10.70 -18.58 -1.42
C VAL A 309 -10.29 -18.82 -2.86
N ALA A 310 -11.08 -19.58 -3.62
CA ALA A 310 -10.89 -19.78 -5.05
C ALA A 310 -12.22 -20.15 -5.71
N VAL A 311 -12.35 -19.89 -7.00
CA VAL A 311 -13.39 -20.48 -7.84
C VAL A 311 -12.72 -21.22 -8.99
N SER A 312 -12.97 -22.52 -9.08
CA SER A 312 -12.48 -23.35 -10.19
C SER A 312 -13.54 -23.46 -11.26
N VAL A 313 -13.18 -23.09 -12.48
CA VAL A 313 -13.97 -23.33 -13.68
C VAL A 313 -13.42 -24.56 -14.37
N VAL A 314 -14.28 -25.53 -14.60
CA VAL A 314 -13.94 -26.77 -15.28
C VAL A 314 -14.91 -27.05 -16.41
N GLN A 315 -14.47 -27.87 -17.35
CA GLN A 315 -15.28 -28.41 -18.42
C GLN A 315 -15.36 -29.93 -18.29
N ASP A 316 -16.55 -30.50 -18.35
CA ASP A 316 -16.67 -31.96 -18.34
C ASP A 316 -16.12 -32.52 -19.66
N THR A 317 -15.28 -33.56 -19.59
CA THR A 317 -14.68 -34.18 -20.78
C THR A 317 -15.14 -35.63 -20.92
N ALA A 318 -15.64 -35.98 -22.10
CA ALA A 318 -16.03 -37.36 -22.41
C ALA A 318 -14.81 -38.31 -22.48
N GLU A 319 -13.62 -37.77 -22.73
CA GLU A 319 -12.40 -38.55 -22.99
C GLU A 319 -11.74 -39.09 -21.72
N THR A 320 -11.76 -38.33 -20.61
CA THR A 320 -11.00 -38.71 -19.39
C THR A 320 -11.88 -39.05 -18.20
N ASN A 321 -13.21 -38.95 -18.33
CA ASN A 321 -14.19 -39.05 -17.24
C ASN A 321 -13.83 -38.17 -16.03
N ARG A 322 -13.01 -37.13 -16.26
CA ARG A 322 -12.54 -36.17 -15.26
C ARG A 322 -12.80 -34.76 -15.79
N PRO A 323 -13.27 -33.85 -14.94
CA PRO A 323 -13.43 -32.45 -15.31
C PRO A 323 -12.06 -31.82 -15.59
N HIS A 324 -11.92 -31.16 -16.73
CA HIS A 324 -10.70 -30.46 -17.16
C HIS A 324 -10.75 -29.01 -16.69
N PRO A 325 -9.73 -28.51 -15.95
CA PRO A 325 -9.71 -27.12 -15.49
C PRO A 325 -9.54 -26.15 -16.67
N LEU A 326 -10.37 -25.12 -16.72
CA LEU A 326 -10.27 -24.00 -17.66
C LEU A 326 -9.66 -22.76 -17.00
N ALA A 327 -10.03 -22.51 -15.72
CA ALA A 327 -9.52 -21.37 -14.98
C ALA A 327 -9.62 -21.58 -13.46
N HIS A 328 -8.76 -20.89 -12.73
CA HIS A 328 -8.93 -20.62 -11.30
C HIS A 328 -8.97 -19.12 -11.07
N LEU A 329 -9.93 -18.68 -10.26
CA LEU A 329 -10.09 -17.28 -9.86
C LEU A 329 -9.87 -17.15 -8.36
N TYR A 330 -9.03 -16.21 -7.94
CA TYR A 330 -8.69 -15.99 -6.53
C TYR A 330 -9.15 -14.60 -6.10
N PRO A 331 -10.31 -14.47 -5.41
CA PRO A 331 -10.77 -13.18 -4.91
C PRO A 331 -9.89 -12.75 -3.72
N LEU A 332 -9.15 -11.67 -3.92
CA LEU A 332 -8.23 -11.11 -2.93
C LEU A 332 -8.88 -10.02 -2.05
N ALA A 333 -10.02 -9.49 -2.46
CA ALA A 333 -10.81 -8.55 -1.67
C ALA A 333 -12.30 -8.95 -1.69
N PRO A 334 -13.07 -8.69 -0.62
CA PRO A 334 -14.51 -8.96 -0.60
C PRO A 334 -15.26 -8.26 -1.74
N ALA A 335 -14.85 -7.05 -2.11
CA ALA A 335 -15.44 -6.28 -3.20
C ALA A 335 -15.29 -6.96 -4.58
N ALA A 336 -14.27 -7.82 -4.75
CA ALA A 336 -14.01 -8.51 -6.01
C ALA A 336 -15.02 -9.62 -6.33
N LEU A 337 -15.91 -10.00 -5.41
CA LEU A 337 -16.91 -11.05 -5.67
C LEU A 337 -17.94 -10.64 -6.74
N GLY A 338 -18.27 -9.36 -6.84
CA GLY A 338 -19.14 -8.84 -7.90
C GLY A 338 -18.48 -8.95 -9.27
N GLU A 339 -17.23 -8.48 -9.37
CA GLU A 339 -16.41 -8.59 -10.58
C GLU A 339 -16.16 -10.05 -10.99
N LEU A 340 -15.95 -10.93 -10.01
CA LEU A 340 -15.82 -12.38 -10.24
C LEU A 340 -17.08 -12.95 -10.91
N ARG A 341 -18.28 -12.59 -10.43
CA ARG A 341 -19.55 -13.02 -11.04
C ARG A 341 -19.69 -12.52 -12.48
N ALA A 342 -19.41 -11.23 -12.70
CA ALA A 342 -19.48 -10.63 -14.02
C ALA A 342 -18.52 -11.30 -15.01
N LEU A 343 -17.29 -11.60 -14.55
CA LEU A 343 -16.28 -12.29 -15.34
C LEU A 343 -16.72 -13.71 -15.70
N LEU A 344 -17.26 -14.47 -14.73
CA LEU A 344 -17.74 -15.84 -14.96
C LEU A 344 -18.88 -15.89 -15.98
N ALA A 345 -19.85 -14.98 -15.88
CA ALA A 345 -20.94 -14.90 -16.83
C ALA A 345 -20.43 -14.52 -18.24
N ALA A 346 -19.59 -13.49 -18.32
CA ALA A 346 -19.12 -12.96 -19.61
C ALA A 346 -18.14 -13.89 -20.34
N GLN A 347 -17.26 -14.59 -19.62
CA GLN A 347 -16.18 -15.38 -20.23
C GLN A 347 -16.47 -16.87 -20.29
N PHE A 348 -17.30 -17.40 -19.39
CA PHE A 348 -17.56 -18.83 -19.28
C PHE A 348 -19.04 -19.21 -19.38
N GLY A 349 -19.95 -18.23 -19.47
CA GLY A 349 -21.40 -18.47 -19.51
C GLY A 349 -21.95 -19.04 -18.21
N ILE A 350 -21.31 -18.75 -17.07
CA ILE A 350 -21.65 -19.32 -15.77
C ILE A 350 -22.34 -18.26 -14.91
N GLU A 351 -23.62 -18.49 -14.61
CA GLU A 351 -24.44 -17.60 -13.76
C GLU A 351 -24.54 -18.07 -12.30
N ALA A 352 -24.32 -19.36 -12.06
CA ALA A 352 -24.40 -19.99 -10.74
C ALA A 352 -23.29 -21.01 -10.56
N TRP A 353 -22.90 -21.25 -9.31
CA TRP A 353 -21.90 -22.24 -8.93
C TRP A 353 -22.26 -22.91 -7.62
N ASP A 354 -21.81 -24.14 -7.46
CA ASP A 354 -21.82 -24.82 -6.18
C ASP A 354 -20.69 -24.30 -5.29
N SER A 355 -20.85 -24.40 -3.98
CA SER A 355 -19.82 -23.98 -3.02
C SER A 355 -19.68 -24.99 -1.90
N GLY A 356 -18.46 -25.13 -1.40
CA GLY A 356 -18.16 -26.05 -0.31
C GLY A 356 -16.68 -25.98 0.06
N PRO A 357 -16.20 -26.88 0.93
CA PRO A 357 -14.79 -26.88 1.33
C PRO A 357 -13.88 -27.03 0.11
N ILE A 358 -12.63 -26.59 0.25
CA ILE A 358 -11.61 -26.71 -0.82
C ILE A 358 -11.58 -28.15 -1.37
N ALA A 359 -12.02 -28.34 -2.61
CA ALA A 359 -11.99 -29.64 -3.27
C ALA A 359 -10.63 -29.86 -3.96
N LEU A 360 -10.04 -31.02 -3.72
CA LEU A 360 -8.78 -31.45 -4.33
C LEU A 360 -9.01 -32.73 -5.13
N THR A 361 -8.34 -32.85 -6.27
CA THR A 361 -8.28 -34.10 -7.05
C THR A 361 -7.38 -35.14 -6.37
N ASP A 362 -7.32 -36.37 -6.90
CA ASP A 362 -6.40 -37.41 -6.39
C ASP A 362 -4.92 -36.99 -6.49
N GLN A 363 -4.59 -36.11 -7.42
CA GLN A 363 -3.24 -35.52 -7.57
C GLN A 363 -3.03 -34.33 -6.62
N GLY A 364 -4.05 -33.98 -5.85
CA GLY A 364 -4.14 -32.86 -4.92
C GLY A 364 -4.11 -31.48 -5.56
N ARG A 365 -4.46 -31.40 -6.85
CA ARG A 365 -4.75 -30.14 -7.56
C ARG A 365 -6.12 -29.61 -7.14
N LEU A 366 -6.34 -28.29 -7.25
CA LEU A 366 -7.69 -27.74 -7.18
C LEU A 366 -8.58 -28.40 -8.23
N GLY A 367 -9.80 -28.75 -7.85
CA GLY A 367 -10.77 -29.33 -8.75
C GLY A 367 -12.19 -29.08 -8.27
N VAL A 368 -13.14 -29.77 -8.89
CA VAL A 368 -14.53 -29.79 -8.44
C VAL A 368 -14.82 -31.08 -7.71
N PRO A 369 -15.75 -31.12 -6.74
CA PRO A 369 -16.24 -32.38 -6.21
C PRO A 369 -16.72 -33.29 -7.34
N GLY A 370 -16.29 -34.56 -7.30
CA GLY A 370 -16.86 -35.57 -8.17
C GLY A 370 -18.29 -35.86 -7.75
N ALA A 371 -19.20 -36.05 -8.71
CA ALA A 371 -20.34 -36.91 -8.46
C ALA A 371 -19.76 -38.27 -8.06
N ALA A 372 -20.05 -38.76 -6.86
CA ALA A 372 -19.62 -40.09 -6.47
C ALA A 372 -20.06 -41.06 -7.57
N LEU A 373 -19.10 -41.80 -8.14
CA LEU A 373 -19.39 -42.94 -8.99
C LEU A 373 -20.27 -43.88 -8.14
N HIS A 374 -21.55 -43.98 -8.49
CA HIS A 374 -22.44 -45.01 -7.97
C HIS A 374 -22.08 -46.37 -8.57
#